data_AF-A0A2G9HG81-F1
#
_entry.id   AF-A0A2G9HG81-F1
#
_cell.length_a   1.000
_cell.length_b   1.000
_cell.length_c   1.000
_cell.angle_alpha   90.00
_cell.angle_beta   90.00
_cell.angle_gamma   90.00
#
_symmetry.space_group_name_H-M   'P 1'
#
loop_
_entity.id
_entity.type
_entity.pdbx_description
1 polymer ?
#
loop_
_entity_poly.entity_id
_entity_poly.type
_entity_poly.pdbx_seq_one_letter_code
_entity_poly.pdbx_strand_id
1 'polypeptide(L)'
;MASVAESLIQTLCCYTKKPWEITRPAFSPEYCLAIPKAMDHHAHVSLPKSVFDIKYLAQDQFCNRHPIKCAILKKVDLEKMMKENTFDLSDFLMLYLNTKVVENNNAVSGNKLLGL
;
A
#
# COMPACT_ATOMS: atom_id res chain seq x y z
N MET A 1 -37.28 17.85 -17.16
CA MET A 1 -37.64 19.22 -16.74
C MET A 1 -37.84 19.19 -15.23
N ALA A 2 -36.81 19.52 -14.45
CA ALA A 2 -36.94 19.63 -13.00
C ALA A 2 -38.00 20.69 -12.72
N SER A 3 -39.03 20.32 -11.98
CA SER A 3 -40.20 21.18 -11.80
C SER A 3 -39.82 22.41 -10.97
N VAL A 4 -40.40 23.57 -11.26
CA VAL A 4 -40.16 24.82 -10.51
C VAL A 4 -40.27 24.60 -8.99
N ALA A 5 -41.13 23.67 -8.56
CA ALA A 5 -41.27 23.24 -7.17
C ALA A 5 -39.98 22.66 -6.56
N GLU A 6 -39.20 21.85 -7.29
CA GLU A 6 -37.93 21.28 -6.81
C GLU A 6 -36.88 22.37 -6.58
N SER A 7 -36.82 23.37 -7.47
CA SER A 7 -35.88 24.50 -7.31
C SER A 7 -36.19 25.35 -6.08
N LEU A 8 -37.49 25.56 -5.77
CA LEU A 8 -37.94 26.30 -4.59
C LEU A 8 -37.64 25.55 -3.29
N ILE A 9 -37.87 24.24 -3.26
CA ILE A 9 -37.52 23.37 -2.13
C ILE A 9 -36.00 23.34 -1.93
N GLN A 10 -35.22 23.29 -3.02
CA GLN A 10 -33.76 23.32 -2.96
C GLN A 10 -33.23 24.64 -2.36
N THR A 11 -33.78 25.79 -2.76
CA THR A 11 -33.44 27.08 -2.12
C THR A 11 -33.82 27.14 -0.64
N LEU A 12 -34.98 26.61 -0.25
CA LEU A 12 -35.40 26.57 1.16
C LEU A 12 -34.49 25.67 2.00
N CYS A 13 -34.09 24.52 1.46
CA CYS A 13 -33.13 23.62 2.10
C CYS A 13 -31.72 24.25 2.23
N CYS A 14 -31.32 25.13 1.31
CA CYS A 14 -30.06 25.87 1.43
C CYS A 14 -30.06 26.88 2.60
N TYR A 15 -31.23 27.38 3.01
CA TYR A 15 -31.36 28.30 4.15
C TYR A 15 -31.32 27.60 5.51
N THR A 16 -31.71 26.33 5.59
CA THR A 16 -31.70 25.56 6.84
C THR A 16 -30.39 24.82 7.07
N LYS A 17 -29.68 24.47 6.00
CA LYS A 17 -28.37 23.84 6.07
C LYS A 17 -27.30 24.85 6.43
N LYS A 18 -26.20 24.36 7.02
CA LYS A 18 -25.05 25.24 7.25
C LYS A 18 -24.47 25.63 5.87
N PRO A 19 -24.09 26.89 5.64
CA PRO A 19 -23.60 27.34 4.32
C PRO A 19 -22.39 26.53 3.81
N TRP A 20 -21.58 26.02 4.73
CA TRP A 20 -20.43 25.19 4.43
C TRP A 20 -20.75 23.73 4.09
N GLU A 21 -22.02 23.32 4.13
CA GLU A 21 -22.47 21.99 3.71
C GLU A 21 -22.96 21.99 2.25
N ILE A 22 -22.94 23.13 1.55
CA ILE A 22 -23.47 23.27 0.19
C ILE A 22 -22.37 23.22 -0.88
N THR A 23 -21.18 23.77 -0.58
CA THR A 23 -20.12 23.96 -1.58
C THR A 23 -18.77 23.37 -1.17
N ARG A 24 -18.64 22.88 0.07
CA ARG A 24 -17.36 22.35 0.56
C ARG A 24 -17.19 20.88 0.21
N PRO A 25 -15.94 20.37 0.29
CA PRO A 25 -15.67 18.93 0.31
C PRO A 25 -16.60 18.14 1.23
N ALA A 26 -17.10 18.74 2.33
CA ALA A 26 -18.07 18.15 3.25
C ALA A 26 -19.43 17.75 2.65
N PHE A 27 -19.73 18.16 1.40
CA PHE A 27 -20.93 17.76 0.67
C PHE A 27 -20.71 16.57 -0.28
N SER A 28 -19.45 16.16 -0.52
CA SER A 28 -19.21 15.01 -1.37
C SER A 28 -19.66 13.73 -0.64
N PRO A 29 -20.28 12.74 -1.33
CA PRO A 29 -20.65 11.45 -0.73
C PRO A 29 -19.42 10.66 -0.22
N GLU A 30 -18.25 11.12 -0.62
CA GLU A 30 -16.93 10.61 -0.33
C GLU A 30 -16.32 11.22 0.95
N TYR A 31 -16.91 12.27 1.51
CA TYR A 31 -16.33 12.96 2.66
C TYR A 31 -16.57 12.19 3.97
N CYS A 32 -15.49 11.64 4.53
CA CYS A 32 -15.48 11.04 5.86
C CYS A 32 -14.87 12.03 6.89
N LEU A 33 -15.40 12.01 8.12
CA LEU A 33 -14.82 12.78 9.22
C LEU A 33 -13.51 12.13 9.66
N ALA A 34 -12.47 12.94 9.85
CA ALA A 34 -11.14 12.48 10.24
C ALA A 34 -11.05 11.92 11.68
N ILE A 35 -12.12 12.03 12.47
CA ILE A 35 -12.16 11.58 13.87
C ILE A 35 -12.76 10.17 13.90
N PRO A 36 -11.97 9.12 14.16
CA PRO A 36 -12.50 7.77 14.28
C PRO A 36 -13.30 7.65 15.57
N LYS A 37 -14.34 6.80 15.60
CA LYS A 37 -15.11 6.58 16.82
C LYS A 37 -14.26 5.85 17.84
N ALA A 38 -14.51 6.11 19.13
CA ALA A 38 -13.74 5.55 20.25
C ALA A 38 -13.56 4.02 20.18
N MET A 39 -14.56 3.31 19.66
CA MET A 39 -14.55 1.85 19.53
C MET A 39 -13.60 1.32 18.45
N ASP A 40 -13.30 2.12 17.43
CA ASP A 40 -12.51 1.70 16.27
C ASP A 40 -11.00 1.94 16.48
N HIS A 41 -10.61 2.62 17.57
CA HIS A 41 -9.21 2.94 17.90
C HIS A 41 -8.44 1.80 18.57
N HIS A 42 -9.08 0.68 18.91
CA HIS A 42 -8.41 -0.40 19.62
C HIS A 42 -7.48 -1.19 18.68
N ALA A 43 -6.18 -0.94 18.81
CA ALA A 43 -5.15 -1.72 18.16
C ALA A 43 -5.12 -3.15 18.73
N HIS A 44 -5.17 -4.15 17.86
CA HIS A 44 -5.08 -5.57 18.22
C HIS A 44 -3.71 -5.86 18.85
N VAL A 45 -3.72 -6.23 20.12
CA VAL A 45 -2.53 -6.68 20.86
C VAL A 45 -2.30 -8.17 20.56
N SER A 46 -1.07 -8.50 20.15
CA SER A 46 -0.45 -9.82 19.87
C SER A 46 -1.34 -11.07 19.84
N LEU A 47 -1.21 -11.85 18.75
CA LEU A 47 -1.86 -13.15 18.56
C LEU A 47 -1.71 -14.08 19.78
N PRO A 48 -2.78 -14.74 20.25
CA PRO A 48 -2.80 -15.51 21.51
C PRO A 48 -1.87 -16.74 21.51
N LYS A 49 -1.32 -17.12 20.35
CA LYS A 49 -0.55 -18.34 20.17
C LYS A 49 0.82 -18.30 20.87
N SER A 50 1.44 -17.13 21.01
CA SER A 50 2.74 -16.98 21.66
C SER A 50 2.67 -16.87 23.19
N VAL A 51 1.46 -16.82 23.78
CA VAL A 51 1.28 -16.64 25.23
C VAL A 51 1.50 -17.95 26.00
N PHE A 52 1.06 -19.08 25.43
CA PHE A 52 1.11 -20.38 26.10
C PHE A 52 2.29 -21.28 25.67
N ASP A 53 2.90 -21.04 24.50
CA ASP A 53 4.06 -21.79 23.99
C ASP A 53 5.21 -20.82 23.67
N ILE A 54 5.86 -20.31 24.73
CA ILE A 54 6.98 -19.35 24.63
C ILE A 54 8.26 -20.12 24.28
N LYS A 55 8.38 -20.58 23.02
CA LYS A 55 9.62 -21.12 22.46
C LYS A 55 10.41 -20.00 21.80
N TYR A 56 11.24 -19.34 22.58
CA TYR A 56 12.06 -18.21 22.10
C TYR A 56 12.94 -18.59 20.90
N LEU A 57 13.67 -19.71 20.97
CA LEU A 57 14.62 -20.12 19.92
C LEU A 57 13.96 -20.40 18.55
N ALA A 58 12.73 -20.90 18.54
CA ALA A 58 12.00 -21.17 17.30
C ALA A 58 11.38 -19.91 16.67
N GLN A 59 11.17 -18.87 17.47
CA GLN A 59 10.58 -17.59 17.06
C GLN A 59 11.66 -16.55 16.70
N ASP A 60 12.87 -16.71 17.22
CA ASP A 60 13.97 -15.79 16.99
C ASP A 60 14.53 -15.89 15.57
N GLN A 61 14.02 -15.04 14.68
CA GLN A 61 14.50 -14.91 13.30
C GLN A 61 15.83 -14.16 13.20
N PHE A 62 16.23 -13.40 14.24
CA PHE A 62 17.44 -12.58 14.19
C PHE A 62 18.70 -13.46 14.31
N CYS A 63 18.66 -14.41 15.24
CA CYS A 63 19.77 -15.35 15.45
C CYS A 63 19.68 -16.57 14.52
N ASN A 64 18.50 -16.93 13.99
CA ASN A 64 18.31 -18.05 13.07
C ASN A 64 18.68 -17.71 11.61
N ARG A 65 19.82 -17.05 11.42
CA ARG A 65 20.41 -16.79 10.11
C ARG A 65 21.50 -17.82 9.83
N HIS A 66 21.68 -18.21 8.58
CA HIS A 66 22.79 -19.10 8.22
C HIS A 66 24.14 -18.45 8.56
N PRO A 67 25.12 -19.25 9.01
CA PRO A 67 26.45 -18.73 9.31
C PRO A 67 27.11 -18.17 8.04
N ILE A 68 27.90 -17.10 8.20
CA ILE A 68 28.65 -16.47 7.11
C ILE A 68 29.73 -17.45 6.63
N LYS A 69 29.71 -17.79 5.33
CA LYS A 69 30.71 -18.66 4.70
C LYS A 69 31.67 -17.78 3.88
N CYS A 70 32.93 -17.71 4.28
CA CYS A 70 33.97 -16.96 3.57
C CYS A 70 34.92 -17.94 2.87
N ALA A 71 35.15 -17.74 1.57
CA ALA A 71 36.12 -18.50 0.79
C ALA A 71 37.17 -17.55 0.19
N ILE A 72 38.44 -17.95 0.20
CA ILE A 72 39.55 -17.19 -0.39
C ILE A 72 39.79 -17.74 -1.79
N LEU A 73 39.58 -16.92 -2.81
CA LEU A 73 39.87 -17.27 -4.20
C LEU A 73 41.31 -16.88 -4.55
N LYS A 74 42.10 -17.83 -5.04
CA LYS A 74 43.44 -17.56 -5.58
C LYS A 74 43.37 -17.31 -7.08
N LYS A 75 44.45 -16.76 -7.63
CA LYS A 75 44.57 -16.50 -9.07
C LYS A 75 44.27 -17.74 -9.92
N VAL A 76 44.75 -18.90 -9.51
CA VAL A 76 44.54 -20.18 -10.23
C VAL A 76 43.06 -20.53 -10.31
N ASP A 77 42.30 -20.31 -9.23
CA ASP A 77 40.87 -20.60 -9.19
C ASP A 77 40.10 -19.65 -10.10
N LEU A 78 40.48 -18.36 -10.11
CA LEU A 78 39.89 -17.37 -11.01
C LEU A 78 40.15 -17.68 -12.47
N GLU A 79 41.40 -18.00 -12.84
CA GLU A 79 41.77 -18.37 -14.22
C GLU A 79 41.01 -19.62 -14.68
N LYS A 80 40.72 -20.56 -13.79
CA LYS A 80 39.89 -21.73 -14.07
C LYS A 80 38.44 -21.34 -14.31
N MET A 81 37.82 -20.55 -13.43
CA MET A 81 36.44 -20.08 -13.59
C MET A 81 36.24 -19.28 -14.87
N MET A 82 37.21 -18.43 -15.23
CA MET A 82 37.16 -17.66 -16.48
C MET A 82 37.21 -18.53 -17.74
N LYS A 83 37.92 -19.67 -17.69
CA LYS A 83 37.97 -20.63 -18.81
C LYS A 83 36.71 -21.48 -18.93
N GLU A 84 36.07 -21.76 -17.80
CA GLU A 84 34.85 -22.59 -17.73
C GLU A 84 33.58 -21.79 -18.06
N ASN A 85 33.53 -20.50 -17.72
CA ASN A 85 32.36 -19.67 -17.91
C ASN A 85 32.24 -19.17 -19.36
N THR A 86 31.09 -19.45 -19.99
CA THR A 86 30.66 -18.86 -21.28
C THR A 86 29.31 -18.20 -21.05
N PHE A 87 29.08 -17.01 -21.61
CA PHE A 87 27.84 -16.26 -21.41
C PHE A 87 26.83 -16.54 -22.53
N ASP A 88 25.58 -16.82 -22.16
CA ASP A 88 24.40 -16.81 -23.02
C ASP A 88 23.51 -15.59 -22.71
N LEU A 89 22.52 -15.31 -23.56
CA LEU A 89 21.59 -14.19 -23.40
C LEU A 89 20.80 -14.25 -22.08
N SER A 90 20.60 -15.44 -21.50
CA SER A 90 19.91 -15.64 -20.22
C SER A 90 20.75 -15.27 -18.99
N ASP A 91 22.07 -15.19 -19.13
CA ASP A 91 22.98 -14.94 -17.99
C ASP A 91 23.03 -13.46 -17.61
N PHE A 92 22.50 -12.59 -18.48
CA PHE A 92 22.41 -11.17 -18.22
C PHE A 92 21.19 -10.84 -17.36
N LEU A 93 21.38 -9.89 -16.42
CA LEU A 93 20.29 -9.41 -15.57
C LEU A 93 19.15 -8.83 -16.43
N MET A 94 17.92 -9.26 -16.15
CA MET A 94 16.75 -8.66 -16.78
C MET A 94 16.63 -7.20 -16.36
N LEU A 95 16.53 -6.31 -17.35
CA LEU A 95 16.30 -4.90 -17.12
C LEU A 95 14.87 -4.67 -16.64
N TYR A 96 14.72 -3.91 -15.56
CA TYR A 96 13.42 -3.42 -15.14
C TYR A 96 13.03 -2.19 -16.00
N LEU A 97 12.32 -2.45 -17.10
CA LEU A 97 11.91 -1.40 -18.03
C LEU A 97 10.61 -0.73 -17.56
N ASN A 98 10.66 0.57 -17.33
CA ASN A 98 9.46 1.38 -17.07
C ASN A 98 8.85 1.84 -18.39
N THR A 99 7.55 1.63 -18.56
CA THR A 99 6.79 2.19 -19.69
C THR A 99 6.47 3.66 -19.45
N LYS A 100 6.51 4.49 -20.50
CA LYS A 100 6.01 5.86 -20.43
C LYS A 100 4.48 5.81 -20.35
N VAL A 101 3.92 6.25 -19.22
CA VAL A 101 2.47 6.33 -19.00
C VAL A 101 2.06 7.80 -19.00
N VAL A 102 0.97 8.13 -19.69
CA VAL A 102 0.31 9.44 -19.55
C VAL A 102 -0.68 9.32 -18.42
N GLU A 103 -0.43 10.05 -17.33
CA GLU A 103 -1.29 10.00 -16.14
C GLU A 103 -2.60 10.76 -16.40
N ASN A 104 -3.72 10.08 -16.13
CA ASN A 104 -5.04 10.70 -16.11
C ASN A 104 -5.56 10.62 -14.67
N ASN A 105 -5.85 11.79 -14.09
CA ASN A 105 -6.23 11.96 -12.69
C ASN A 105 -7.44 11.09 -12.25
N ASN A 106 -8.29 10.66 -13.19
CA ASN A 106 -9.50 9.87 -12.89
C ASN A 106 -9.46 8.42 -13.39
N ALA A 107 -8.31 7.91 -13.89
CA ALA A 107 -8.24 6.63 -14.59
C ALA A 107 -8.06 5.39 -13.70
N VAL A 108 -7.45 5.51 -12.52
CA VAL A 108 -7.25 4.37 -11.61
C VAL A 108 -8.43 4.34 -10.64
N SER A 109 -9.36 3.42 -10.90
CA SER A 109 -10.64 3.24 -10.19
C SER A 109 -11.45 4.53 -10.07
N GLY A 110 -12.19 4.89 -11.13
CA GLY A 110 -13.09 6.05 -11.13
C GLY A 110 -13.80 6.20 -9.78
N ASN A 111 -13.35 7.18 -9.00
CA ASN A 111 -13.99 7.73 -7.82
C ASN A 111 -14.59 6.68 -6.86
N LYS A 112 -13.76 5.76 -6.34
CA LYS A 112 -14.19 4.90 -5.24
C LYS A 112 -13.23 5.05 -4.07
N LEU A 113 -13.54 6.01 -3.18
CA LEU A 113 -13.03 5.94 -1.82
C LEU A 113 -13.51 4.63 -1.21
N LEU A 114 -12.57 3.70 -1.02
CA LEU A 114 -12.78 2.47 -0.28
C LEU A 114 -13.23 2.86 1.14
N GLY A 115 -14.52 2.74 1.39
CA GLY A 115 -15.10 2.82 2.72
C GLY A 115 -14.48 1.73 3.59
N LEU A 116 -13.71 2.18 4.58
CA LEU A 116 -13.37 1.43 5.79
C LEU A 116 -14.39 1.78 6.86
#